data_AF-A0A0R2QC10-F1
#
_entry.id   AF-A0A0R2QC10-F1
#
_cell.length_a   1.000
_cell.length_b   1.000
_cell.length_c   1.000
_cell.angle_alpha   90.00
_cell.angle_beta   90.00
_cell.angle_gamma   90.00
#
_symmetry.space_group_name_H-M   'P 1'
#
loop_
_entity.id
_entity.type
_entity.pdbx_description
1 polymer ?
#
loop_
_entity_poly.entity_id
_entity_poly.type
_entity_poly.pdbx_seq_one_letter_code
_entity_poly.pdbx_strand_id
1 'polypeptide(L)' 'MAMTLRLTEEDEATLERLAEQLGVSKQKALIVAMNNMEHRAKRKRDLEFARDYVMSHDKELMERLADA' A
#
# COMPACT_ATOMS: atom_id res chain seq x y z
N MET A 1 -0.89 19.10 17.33
CA MET A 1 -1.64 19.61 16.16
C MET A 1 -2.88 18.76 16.00
N ALA A 2 -4.06 19.36 15.99
CA ALA A 2 -5.32 18.64 15.77
C ALA A 2 -5.69 18.75 14.29
N MET A 3 -5.98 17.62 13.66
CA MET A 3 -6.46 17.55 12.27
C MET A 3 -7.91 17.08 12.31
N THR A 4 -8.79 17.81 11.62
CA THR A 4 -10.21 17.47 11.53
C THR A 4 -10.48 16.89 10.15
N LEU A 5 -11.02 15.68 10.10
CA LEU A 5 -11.43 15.00 8.87
C LEU A 5 -12.95 15.04 8.77
N ARG A 6 -13.48 15.32 7.57
CA ARG A 6 -14.91 15.13 7.28
C ARG A 6 -15.07 13.76 6.66
N LEU A 7 -15.71 12.87 7.39
CA LEU A 7 -16.03 11.52 6.95
C LEU A 7 -17.53 11.42 6.69
N THR A 8 -17.89 10.55 5.76
CA THR A 8 -19.29 10.10 5.66
C THR A 8 -19.60 9.20 6.86
N GLU A 9 -20.88 8.97 7.14
CA GLU A 9 -21.28 8.06 8.23
C GLU A 9 -20.74 6.63 8.02
N GLU A 10 -20.65 6.18 6.76
CA GLU A 10 -20.11 4.87 6.41
C GLU A 10 -18.59 4.77 6.65
N ASP A 11 -17.85 5.82 6.30
CA ASP A 11 -16.41 5.89 6.53
C ASP A 11 -16.09 5.95 8.04
N GLU A 12 -16.89 6.69 8.81
CA GLU A 12 -16.79 6.77 10.27
C GLU A 12 -17.02 5.40 10.91
N ALA A 13 -18.08 4.68 10.49
CA ALA A 13 -18.37 3.33 10.96
C ALA A 13 -17.24 2.34 10.59
N THR A 14 -16.63 2.51 9.41
CA THR A 14 -15.48 1.70 9.00
C THR A 14 -14.26 1.97 9.86
N LEU A 15 -13.99 3.24 10.17
CA LEU A 15 -12.89 3.63 11.03
C LEU A 15 -13.09 3.16 12.47
N GLU A 16 -14.32 3.20 12.98
CA GLU A 16 -14.69 2.67 14.30
C GLU A 16 -14.37 1.18 14.40
N ARG A 17 -14.89 0.37 13.46
CA ARG A 17 -14.60 -1.07 13.41
C ARG A 17 -13.11 -1.37 13.32
N LEU A 18 -12.37 -0.60 12.52
CA LEU A 18 -10.92 -0.77 12.38
C LEU A 18 -10.21 -0.44 13.70
N ALA A 19 -10.62 0.62 14.39
CA ALA A 19 -10.05 1.02 15.66
C ALA A 19 -10.30 -0.03 16.75
N GLU A 20 -11.51 -0.58 16.82
CA GLU A 20 -11.88 -1.67 17.73
C GLU A 20 -11.06 -2.93 17.46
N GLN A 21 -10.95 -3.36 16.20
CA GLN A 21 -10.16 -4.53 15.80
C GLN A 21 -8.68 -4.41 16.18
N LEU A 22 -8.13 -3.20 16.11
CA LEU A 22 -6.74 -2.92 16.43
C LEU A 22 -6.53 -2.60 17.92
N GLY A 23 -7.59 -2.37 18.70
CA GLY A 23 -7.51 -1.96 20.10
C GLY A 23 -6.85 -0.60 20.30
N VAL A 24 -7.00 0.34 19.36
CA VAL A 24 -6.36 1.67 19.39
C VAL A 24 -7.39 2.78 19.14
N SER A 25 -7.00 4.04 19.36
CA SER A 25 -7.86 5.18 19.02
C SER A 25 -8.09 5.28 17.50
N LYS A 26 -9.23 5.86 17.09
CA LYS A 26 -9.55 6.12 15.66
C LYS A 26 -8.42 6.85 14.93
N GLN A 27 -7.83 7.86 15.56
CA GLN A 27 -6.69 8.59 15.00
C GLN A 27 -5.49 7.68 14.76
N LYS A 28 -5.17 6.80 15.72
CA LYS A 28 -4.06 5.85 15.57
C LYS A 28 -4.37 4.79 14.52
N ALA A 29 -5.60 4.29 14.47
CA ALA A 29 -6.07 3.33 13.47
C ALA A 29 -5.92 3.89 12.05
N LEU A 30 -6.28 5.16 11.85
CA LEU A 30 -6.12 5.85 10.57
C LEU A 30 -4.64 5.95 10.16
N ILE A 31 -3.75 6.35 11.09
CA ILE A 31 -2.31 6.40 10.82
C ILE A 31 -1.77 5.02 10.42
N VAL A 32 -2.19 3.96 11.12
CA VAL A 32 -1.79 2.58 10.80
C VAL A 32 -2.28 2.18 9.41
N ALA A 33 -3.54 2.50 9.06
CA ALA A 33 -4.09 2.24 7.74
C ALA A 33 -3.32 2.97 6.63
N MET A 34 -3.01 4.25 6.84
CA MET A 34 -2.22 5.06 5.91
C MET A 34 -0.83 4.47 5.67
N ASN A 35 -0.10 4.14 6.73
CA ASN A 35 1.24 3.54 6.62
C ASN A 35 1.18 2.19 5.87
N ASN A 36 0.17 1.36 6.17
CA ASN A 36 -0.02 0.09 5.47
C ASN A 36 -0.30 0.26 3.98
N MET A 37 -1.11 1.26 3.61
CA MET A 37 -1.38 1.59 2.22
C MET A 37 -0.12 2.07 1.51
N GLU A 38 0.66 2.96 2.15
CA GLU A 38 1.92 3.45 1.60
C GLU A 38 2.93 2.32 1.39
N HIS A 39 3.10 1.42 2.37
CA HIS A 39 3.99 0.27 2.25
C HIS A 39 3.58 -0.68 1.11
N ARG A 40 2.27 -0.89 0.90
CA ARG A 40 1.76 -1.67 -0.23
C ARG A 40 2.06 -0.98 -1.56
N ALA A 41 1.80 0.32 -1.65
CA ALA A 41 2.08 1.11 -2.85
C ALA A 41 3.59 1.14 -3.18
N LYS A 42 4.44 1.29 -2.17
CA LYS A 42 5.90 1.25 -2.33
C LYS A 42 6.37 -0.10 -2.87
N ARG A 43 5.94 -1.22 -2.25
CA ARG A 43 6.30 -2.56 -2.73
C ARG A 43 5.91 -2.79 -4.19
N LYS A 44 4.74 -2.30 -4.61
CA LYS A 44 4.31 -2.39 -6.01
C LYS A 44 5.26 -1.62 -6.94
N ARG A 45 5.60 -0.38 -6.59
CA ARG A 45 6.55 0.43 -7.37
C ARG A 45 7.94 -0.19 -7.44
N ASP A 46 8.44 -0.71 -6.32
CA ASP A 46 9.75 -1.35 -6.26
C ASP A 46 9.78 -2.62 -7.14
N LEU A 47 8.69 -3.39 -7.18
CA LEU A 47 8.54 -4.56 -8.05
C LEU A 47 8.48 -4.18 -9.52
N GLU A 48 7.68 -3.16 -9.88
CA GLU A 48 7.60 -2.65 -11.25
C GLU A 48 8.98 -2.16 -11.73
N PHE A 49 9.67 -1.39 -10.89
CA PHE A 49 11.03 -0.93 -11.18
C PHE A 49 12.02 -2.09 -11.39
N ALA A 50 12.02 -3.08 -10.49
CA ALA A 50 12.90 -4.25 -10.62
C ALA A 50 12.61 -5.04 -11.89
N ARG A 51 11.33 -5.24 -12.22
CA ARG A 51 10.91 -5.90 -13.46
C ARG A 51 11.37 -5.13 -14.70
N ASP A 52 11.16 -3.83 -14.73
CA ASP A 52 11.57 -3.00 -15.87
C ASP A 52 13.10 -2.95 -16.02
N TYR A 53 13.84 -2.94 -14.91
CA TYR A 53 15.29 -3.04 -14.92
C TYR A 53 15.76 -4.36 -15.53
N VAL A 54 15.25 -5.50 -15.07
CA VAL A 54 15.62 -6.82 -15.61
C VAL A 54 15.26 -6.95 -17.09
N MET A 55 14.06 -6.49 -17.49
CA MET A 55 13.61 -6.57 -18.88
C MET A 55 14.39 -5.66 -19.84
N SER A 56 15.01 -4.59 -19.35
CA SER A 56 15.82 -3.67 -20.16
C SER A 56 17.31 -3.99 -20.14
N HIS A 57 17.83 -4.42 -19.00
CA HIS A 57 19.25 -4.73 -18.82
C HIS A 57 19.60 -6.16 -19.25
N ASP A 58 18.77 -7.13 -18.86
CA ASP A 58 18.99 -8.56 -19.13
C ASP A 58 18.08 -9.06 -20.27
N LYS A 59 17.77 -8.18 -21.22
CA LYS A 59 16.78 -8.41 -22.28
C LYS A 59 17.03 -9.71 -23.05
N GLU A 60 18.28 -9.96 -23.49
CA GLU A 60 18.63 -11.19 -24.21
C GLU A 60 18.48 -12.45 -23.36
N LEU A 61 18.76 -12.37 -22.05
CA LEU A 61 18.57 -13.49 -21.12
C LEU A 61 17.07 -13.77 -20.93
N MET A 62 16.25 -12.73 -20.80
CA MET A 62 14.80 -12.85 -20.63
C MET A 62 14.11 -13.35 -21.91
N GLU A 63 14.54 -12.92 -23.09
CA GLU A 63 14.04 -13.44 -24.38
C GLU A 63 14.33 -14.95 -24.50
N ARG A 64 15.53 -15.39 -24.12
CA ARG A 64 15.89 -16.81 -24.09
C ARG A 64 15.11 -17.63 -23.06
N LEU A 65 14.74 -17.03 -21.93
CA LEU A 65 13.91 -17.65 -20.88
C LEU A 65 12.44 -17.73 -21.27
N ALA A 66 11.97 -16.82 -22.13
CA ALA A 66 10.59 -16.81 -22.62
C ALA A 66 10.36 -17.83 -23.75
N ASP A 67 11.41 -18.15 -24.53
CA ASP A 67 11.37 -19.14 -25.62
C ASP A 67 11.59 -20.59 -25.17
N ALA A 68 11.92 -20.84 -23.89
CA ALA A 68 12.17 -22.17 -23.31
C ALA A 68 10.96 -22.69 -22.50
#